data_AF-A0A090QN01-F1
#
_entry.id   AF-A0A090QN01-F1
#
_cell.length_a   1.000
_cell.length_b   1.000
_cell.length_c   1.000
_cell.angle_alpha   90.00
_cell.angle_beta   90.00
_cell.angle_gamma   90.00
#
_symmetry.space_group_name_H-M   'P 1'
#
loop_
_entity.id
_entity.type
_entity.pdbx_description
1 polymer ?
#
loop_
_entity_poly.entity_id
_entity_poly.type
_entity_poly.pdbx_seq_one_letter_code
_entity_poly.pdbx_strand_id
1 'polypeptide(L)'
;MPEGGNAARSEAMAELAVISHEMATAPYLAEWFELAHRESLSQEEKASLTEMKRVWRNANVLPADLVEEQSLACSTCEHAWRTQRGNNDWQGFSENLKKVVELTRREAKIRSEATGLSPYDALLDLYEPGMTSAKLDALFADVKTWLPELITQIREKQTHDEVMQPVGPFPIDEQKALSLDIMQKLGFDFHHGRLDVSMHPFCGGVPTDVRITTRYDEADFTSALMGVIHETGHARYEQGLPEKWAGLPVGTARSMGIHESQSLFFEMQLSRSENFIDILAPLAAETFNRIDDPALTPENLTLLNTRVAPGYIRVDADEVTYPAHVILRYEIERDLIEGRIEVADIPELWDRKMHEYLG
;
A
#
# COMPACT_ATOMS: atom_id res chain seq x y z
N MET A 1 22.08 -0.56 -3.63
CA MET A 1 22.82 -0.53 -4.91
C MET A 1 23.68 0.74 -4.93
N PRO A 2 24.94 0.72 -5.38
CA PRO A 2 25.75 1.93 -5.52
C PRO A 2 25.13 2.92 -6.52
N GLU A 3 25.38 4.23 -6.32
CA GLU A 3 24.77 5.32 -7.11
C GLU A 3 25.02 5.18 -8.63
N GLY A 4 26.24 4.83 -9.03
CA GLY A 4 26.61 4.66 -10.45
C GLY A 4 26.02 3.43 -11.15
N GLY A 5 25.30 2.56 -10.43
CA GLY A 5 24.73 1.31 -10.98
C GLY A 5 23.34 1.45 -11.61
N ASN A 6 22.72 2.63 -11.53
CA ASN A 6 21.31 2.81 -11.89
C ASN A 6 21.02 2.49 -13.38
N ALA A 7 21.84 2.99 -14.31
CA ALA A 7 21.62 2.78 -15.74
C ALA A 7 21.59 1.28 -16.11
N ALA A 8 22.66 0.53 -15.74
CA ALA A 8 22.74 -0.89 -16.04
C ALA A 8 21.63 -1.73 -15.36
N ARG A 9 21.25 -1.36 -14.12
CA ARG A 9 20.12 -2.01 -13.41
C ARG A 9 18.80 -1.79 -14.14
N SER A 10 18.55 -0.56 -14.57
CA SER A 10 17.33 -0.16 -15.27
C SER A 10 17.21 -0.85 -16.64
N GLU A 11 18.30 -0.88 -17.41
CA GLU A 11 18.37 -1.59 -18.70
C GLU A 11 18.11 -3.10 -18.54
N ALA A 12 18.79 -3.75 -17.58
CA ALA A 12 18.59 -5.17 -17.32
C ALA A 12 17.15 -5.49 -16.87
N MET A 13 16.52 -4.59 -16.12
CA MET A 13 15.13 -4.76 -15.70
C MET A 13 14.14 -4.58 -16.84
N ALA A 14 14.38 -3.61 -17.72
CA ALA A 14 13.56 -3.42 -18.91
C ALA A 14 13.62 -4.67 -19.81
N GLU A 15 14.82 -5.20 -20.08
CA GLU A 15 14.98 -6.42 -20.88
C GLU A 15 14.23 -7.62 -20.26
N LEU A 16 14.40 -7.85 -18.96
CA LEU A 16 13.70 -8.94 -18.27
C LEU A 16 12.18 -8.75 -18.29
N ALA A 17 11.70 -7.52 -18.17
CA ALA A 17 10.27 -7.22 -18.25
C ALA A 17 9.71 -7.52 -19.66
N VAL A 18 10.45 -7.19 -20.72
CA VAL A 18 10.08 -7.54 -22.11
C VAL A 18 9.99 -9.05 -22.27
N ILE A 19 11.03 -9.80 -21.90
CA ILE A 19 11.04 -11.27 -21.98
C ILE A 19 9.87 -11.87 -21.20
N SER A 20 9.63 -11.39 -19.98
CA SER A 20 8.53 -11.88 -19.13
C SER A 20 7.17 -11.60 -19.76
N HIS A 21 7.00 -10.43 -20.38
CA HIS A 21 5.78 -10.05 -21.07
C HIS A 21 5.54 -10.92 -22.32
N GLU A 22 6.54 -11.08 -23.17
CA GLU A 22 6.47 -11.94 -24.37
C GLU A 22 6.05 -13.38 -24.02
N MET A 23 6.61 -13.93 -22.94
CA MET A 23 6.23 -15.24 -22.43
C MET A 23 4.79 -15.25 -21.90
N ALA A 24 4.39 -14.21 -21.15
CA ALA A 24 3.06 -14.09 -20.57
C ALA A 24 1.95 -13.84 -21.60
N THR A 25 2.29 -13.36 -22.80
CA THR A 25 1.34 -13.05 -23.89
C THR A 25 1.56 -13.93 -25.14
N ALA A 26 2.25 -15.06 -25.00
CA ALA A 26 2.58 -15.91 -26.14
C ALA A 26 1.30 -16.41 -26.86
N PRO A 27 1.24 -16.40 -28.21
CA PRO A 27 0.00 -16.68 -28.95
C PRO A 27 -0.63 -18.05 -28.68
N TYR A 28 0.17 -19.06 -28.35
CA TYR A 28 -0.29 -20.42 -28.06
C TYR A 28 -1.06 -20.54 -26.74
N LEU A 29 -0.90 -19.58 -25.82
CA LEU A 29 -1.55 -19.63 -24.50
C LEU A 29 -3.07 -19.58 -24.61
N ALA A 30 -3.62 -18.85 -25.59
CA ALA A 30 -5.06 -18.78 -25.82
C ALA A 30 -5.65 -20.17 -26.09
N GLU A 31 -5.01 -20.96 -26.95
CA GLU A 31 -5.42 -22.34 -27.25
C GLU A 31 -5.25 -23.24 -26.02
N TRP A 32 -4.13 -23.11 -25.30
CA TRP A 32 -3.86 -23.93 -24.11
C TRP A 32 -4.89 -23.71 -23.00
N PHE A 33 -5.34 -22.47 -22.76
CA PHE A 33 -6.40 -22.20 -21.80
C PHE A 33 -7.73 -22.86 -22.19
N GLU A 34 -8.07 -22.89 -23.48
CA GLU A 34 -9.29 -23.54 -23.96
C GLU A 34 -9.21 -25.07 -23.92
N LEU A 35 -8.03 -25.65 -24.18
CA LEU A 35 -7.79 -27.08 -24.02
C LEU A 35 -7.87 -27.50 -22.55
N ALA A 36 -7.15 -26.79 -21.67
CA ALA A 36 -7.13 -27.07 -20.23
C ALA A 36 -8.53 -26.97 -19.61
N HIS A 37 -9.37 -26.03 -20.08
CA HIS A 37 -10.75 -25.89 -19.59
C HIS A 37 -11.63 -27.12 -19.88
N ARG A 38 -11.28 -27.94 -20.88
CA ARG A 38 -12.04 -29.16 -21.26
C ARG A 38 -11.57 -30.40 -20.52
N GLU A 39 -10.49 -30.32 -19.75
CA GLU A 39 -9.97 -31.44 -18.98
C GLU A 39 -10.79 -31.68 -17.70
N SER A 40 -10.66 -32.88 -17.15
CA SER A 40 -11.27 -33.24 -15.86
C SER A 40 -10.40 -32.73 -14.71
N LEU A 41 -10.58 -31.46 -14.35
CA LEU A 41 -9.83 -30.78 -13.29
C LEU A 41 -10.49 -30.92 -11.91
N SER A 42 -9.66 -31.07 -10.87
CA SER A 42 -10.05 -30.88 -9.47
C SER A 42 -10.46 -29.42 -9.18
N GLN A 43 -11.03 -29.18 -8.00
CA GLN A 43 -11.43 -27.82 -7.61
C GLN A 43 -10.24 -26.86 -7.51
N GLU A 44 -9.11 -27.33 -6.97
CA GLU A 44 -7.89 -26.52 -6.83
C GLU A 44 -7.28 -26.19 -8.20
N GLU A 45 -7.24 -27.16 -9.12
CA GLU A 45 -6.75 -26.93 -10.49
C GLU A 45 -7.65 -25.96 -11.27
N LYS A 46 -8.98 -26.00 -11.06
CA LYS A 46 -9.90 -25.02 -11.65
C LYS A 46 -9.64 -23.60 -11.13
N ALA A 47 -9.39 -23.44 -9.84
CA ALA A 47 -9.02 -22.15 -9.27
C ALA A 47 -7.70 -21.65 -9.86
N SER A 48 -6.71 -22.54 -9.96
CA SER A 48 -5.41 -22.24 -10.57
C SER A 48 -5.54 -21.80 -12.04
N LEU A 49 -6.29 -22.55 -12.84
CA LEU A 49 -6.55 -22.22 -14.25
C LEU A 49 -7.27 -20.87 -14.38
N THR A 50 -8.21 -20.57 -13.49
CA THR A 50 -8.94 -19.30 -13.47
C THR A 50 -8.00 -18.12 -13.24
N GLU A 51 -7.11 -18.21 -12.25
CA GLU A 51 -6.15 -17.15 -11.96
C GLU A 51 -5.10 -17.00 -13.07
N MET A 52 -4.60 -18.10 -13.63
CA MET A 52 -3.70 -18.03 -14.80
C MET A 52 -4.36 -17.34 -15.99
N LYS A 53 -5.63 -17.67 -16.30
CA LYS A 53 -6.38 -17.04 -17.38
C LYS A 53 -6.61 -15.55 -17.10
N ARG A 54 -6.85 -15.17 -15.83
CA ARG A 54 -7.00 -13.77 -15.42
C ARG A 54 -5.71 -12.98 -15.64
N VAL A 55 -4.57 -13.49 -15.16
CA VAL A 55 -3.25 -12.85 -15.34
C VAL A 55 -2.91 -12.72 -16.82
N TRP A 56 -3.09 -13.79 -17.61
CA TRP A 56 -2.89 -13.77 -19.06
C TRP A 56 -3.76 -12.71 -19.75
N ARG A 57 -5.07 -12.69 -19.47
CA ARG A 57 -5.99 -11.71 -20.06
C ARG A 57 -5.55 -10.28 -19.73
N ASN A 58 -5.17 -10.03 -18.48
CA ASN A 58 -4.76 -8.69 -18.04
C ASN A 58 -3.47 -8.23 -18.71
N ALA A 59 -2.53 -9.15 -18.97
CA ALA A 59 -1.30 -8.89 -19.71
C ALA A 59 -1.54 -8.70 -21.22
N ASN A 60 -2.52 -9.41 -21.79
CA ASN A 60 -2.71 -9.49 -23.24
C ASN A 60 -3.76 -8.50 -23.79
N VAL A 61 -4.56 -7.87 -22.94
CA VAL A 61 -5.68 -7.01 -23.38
C VAL A 61 -5.22 -5.65 -23.92
N LEU A 62 -4.06 -5.16 -23.50
CA LEU A 62 -3.57 -3.84 -23.88
C LEU A 62 -2.66 -3.89 -25.11
N PRO A 63 -2.84 -2.97 -26.08
CA PRO A 63 -1.88 -2.75 -27.16
C PRO A 63 -0.50 -2.32 -26.65
N ALA A 64 0.57 -2.83 -27.26
CA ALA A 64 1.94 -2.55 -26.85
C ALA A 64 2.32 -1.06 -26.98
N ASP A 65 1.81 -0.38 -28.01
CA ASP A 65 2.01 1.07 -28.23
C ASP A 65 1.38 1.90 -27.09
N LEU A 66 0.20 1.51 -26.61
CA LEU A 66 -0.43 2.16 -25.45
C LEU A 66 0.41 1.96 -24.18
N VAL A 67 0.93 0.75 -23.94
CA VAL A 67 1.78 0.46 -22.77
C VAL A 67 3.06 1.29 -22.79
N GLU A 68 3.68 1.45 -23.97
CA GLU A 68 4.84 2.31 -24.15
C GLU A 68 4.51 3.80 -23.89
N GLU A 69 3.43 4.32 -24.49
CA GLU A 69 2.96 5.69 -24.27
C GLU A 69 2.69 5.97 -22.78
N GLN A 70 2.04 5.04 -22.08
CA GLN A 70 1.76 5.13 -20.64
C GLN A 70 3.06 5.16 -19.83
N SER A 71 3.99 4.26 -20.12
CA SER A 71 5.28 4.18 -19.40
C SER A 71 6.06 5.50 -19.52
N LEU A 72 6.13 6.08 -20.73
CA LEU A 72 6.80 7.36 -20.96
C LEU A 72 6.10 8.53 -20.25
N ALA A 73 4.76 8.59 -20.34
CA ALA A 73 3.97 9.65 -19.73
C ALA A 73 4.07 9.62 -18.19
N CYS A 74 3.94 8.44 -17.59
CA CYS A 74 4.06 8.26 -16.14
C CYS A 74 5.47 8.62 -15.65
N SER A 75 6.53 8.16 -16.33
CA SER A 75 7.92 8.47 -15.96
C SER A 75 8.21 9.98 -16.03
N THR A 76 7.74 10.63 -17.10
CA THR A 76 7.89 12.09 -17.28
C THR A 76 7.14 12.85 -16.19
N CYS A 77 5.90 12.46 -15.91
CA CYS A 77 5.05 13.08 -14.90
C CYS A 77 5.64 12.92 -13.49
N GLU A 78 6.07 11.71 -13.12
CA GLU A 78 6.69 11.42 -11.83
C GLU A 78 8.00 12.21 -11.64
N HIS A 79 8.85 12.27 -12.67
CA HIS A 79 10.10 13.01 -12.60
C HIS A 79 9.85 14.51 -12.38
N ALA A 80 8.91 15.10 -13.12
CA ALA A 80 8.54 16.50 -12.97
C ALA A 80 7.92 16.79 -11.60
N TRP A 81 7.05 15.89 -11.10
CA TRP A 81 6.37 16.02 -9.81
C TRP A 81 7.33 16.22 -8.64
N ARG A 82 8.50 15.55 -8.63
CA ARG A 82 9.49 15.68 -7.55
C ARG A 82 9.94 17.11 -7.31
N THR A 83 10.05 17.91 -8.38
CA THR A 83 10.40 19.33 -8.28
C THR A 83 9.15 20.21 -8.15
N GLN A 84 8.11 19.93 -8.92
CA GLN A 84 6.88 20.72 -8.96
C GLN A 84 6.14 20.73 -7.62
N ARG A 85 6.12 19.59 -6.90
CA ARG A 85 5.54 19.52 -5.55
C ARG A 85 6.25 20.46 -4.58
N GLY A 86 7.58 20.49 -4.57
CA GLY A 86 8.36 21.37 -3.69
C GLY A 86 8.15 22.85 -4.00
N ASN A 87 7.86 23.17 -5.27
CA ASN A 87 7.62 24.54 -5.73
C ASN A 87 6.14 24.97 -5.66
N ASN A 88 5.24 24.09 -5.21
CA ASN A 88 3.79 24.30 -5.29
C ASN A 88 3.31 24.66 -6.71
N ASP A 89 3.92 24.07 -7.74
CA ASP A 89 3.64 24.34 -9.16
C ASP A 89 2.52 23.42 -9.69
N TRP A 90 1.28 23.73 -9.33
CA TRP A 90 0.12 22.98 -9.81
C TRP A 90 -0.06 23.12 -11.32
N GLN A 91 0.12 24.31 -11.89
CA GLN A 91 -0.10 24.54 -13.32
C GLN A 91 0.83 23.65 -14.16
N GLY A 92 2.13 23.63 -13.84
CA GLY A 92 3.08 22.76 -14.49
C GLY A 92 2.78 21.27 -14.30
N PHE A 93 2.36 20.86 -13.10
CA PHE A 93 2.01 19.46 -12.83
C PHE A 93 0.74 19.03 -13.57
N SER A 94 -0.26 19.91 -13.66
CA SER A 94 -1.55 19.62 -14.29
C SER A 94 -1.41 19.28 -15.78
N GLU A 95 -0.49 19.92 -16.51
CA GLU A 95 -0.21 19.61 -17.91
C GLU A 95 0.34 18.19 -18.09
N ASN A 96 1.24 17.76 -17.19
CA ASN A 96 1.78 16.41 -17.20
C ASN A 96 0.70 15.37 -16.83
N LEU A 97 -0.09 15.66 -15.79
CA LEU A 97 -1.13 14.78 -15.28
C LEU A 97 -2.26 14.56 -16.31
N LYS A 98 -2.64 15.59 -17.09
CA LYS A 98 -3.64 15.45 -18.16
C LYS A 98 -3.30 14.32 -19.12
N LYS A 99 -2.04 14.20 -19.55
CA LYS A 99 -1.64 13.13 -20.46
C LYS A 99 -1.74 11.75 -19.81
N VAL A 100 -1.36 11.64 -18.54
CA VAL A 100 -1.52 10.39 -17.78
C VAL A 100 -3.00 9.99 -17.71
N VAL A 101 -3.89 10.91 -17.31
CA VAL A 101 -5.34 10.63 -17.21
C VAL A 101 -5.95 10.26 -18.57
N GLU A 102 -5.56 10.94 -19.67
CA GLU A 102 -5.99 10.61 -21.03
C GLU A 102 -5.64 9.15 -21.39
N LEU A 103 -4.40 8.74 -21.12
CA LEU A 103 -3.93 7.38 -21.42
C LEU A 103 -4.56 6.34 -20.49
N THR A 104 -4.73 6.65 -19.20
CA THR A 104 -5.43 5.78 -18.25
C THR A 104 -6.90 5.59 -18.63
N ARG A 105 -7.59 6.62 -19.13
CA ARG A 105 -8.96 6.49 -19.68
C ARG A 105 -9.00 5.59 -20.92
N ARG A 106 -7.99 5.65 -21.79
CA ARG A 106 -7.86 4.72 -22.95
C ARG A 106 -7.71 3.27 -22.48
N GLU A 107 -6.84 3.02 -21.51
CA GLU A 107 -6.69 1.68 -20.89
C GLU A 107 -8.00 1.21 -20.25
N ALA A 108 -8.62 2.06 -19.43
CA ALA A 108 -9.86 1.76 -18.73
C ALA A 108 -10.97 1.33 -19.71
N LYS A 109 -11.10 2.03 -20.85
CA LYS A 109 -12.04 1.68 -21.90
C LYS A 109 -11.75 0.30 -22.51
N ILE A 110 -10.51 0.01 -22.87
CA ILE A 110 -10.12 -1.28 -23.46
C ILE A 110 -10.41 -2.43 -22.47
N ARG A 111 -10.05 -2.25 -21.19
CA ARG A 111 -10.33 -3.25 -20.15
C ARG A 111 -11.82 -3.40 -19.89
N SER A 112 -12.57 -2.30 -19.86
CA SER A 112 -14.02 -2.28 -19.71
C SER A 112 -14.69 -3.09 -20.83
N GLU A 113 -14.31 -2.87 -22.09
CA GLU A 113 -14.82 -3.65 -23.24
C GLU A 113 -14.52 -5.16 -23.11
N ALA A 114 -13.35 -5.52 -22.60
CA ALA A 114 -12.94 -6.92 -22.42
C ALA A 114 -13.59 -7.63 -21.21
N THR A 115 -14.04 -6.88 -20.20
CA THR A 115 -14.56 -7.42 -18.93
C THR A 115 -16.05 -7.22 -18.75
N GLY A 116 -16.65 -6.25 -19.45
CA GLY A 116 -18.03 -5.81 -19.24
C GLY A 116 -18.24 -4.93 -18.00
N LEU A 117 -17.16 -4.53 -17.32
CA LEU A 117 -17.20 -3.64 -16.14
C LEU A 117 -17.26 -2.16 -16.58
N SER A 118 -17.56 -1.25 -15.64
CA SER A 118 -17.35 0.19 -15.87
C SER A 118 -15.86 0.50 -16.07
N PRO A 119 -15.49 1.63 -16.70
CA PRO A 119 -14.09 2.02 -16.86
C PRO A 119 -13.31 2.02 -15.55
N TYR A 120 -13.87 2.60 -14.47
CA TYR A 120 -13.19 2.60 -13.18
C TYR A 120 -13.09 1.21 -12.56
N ASP A 121 -14.18 0.43 -12.59
CA ASP A 121 -14.18 -0.93 -12.02
C ASP A 121 -13.20 -1.86 -12.74
N ALA A 122 -12.99 -1.66 -14.05
CA ALA A 122 -12.03 -2.44 -14.81
C ALA A 122 -10.57 -2.16 -14.41
N LEU A 123 -10.25 -0.96 -13.93
CA LEU A 123 -8.94 -0.63 -13.33
C LEU A 123 -8.85 -1.15 -11.89
N LEU A 124 -9.93 -1.01 -11.11
CA LEU A 124 -10.00 -1.48 -9.73
C LEU A 124 -9.78 -3.00 -9.63
N ASP A 125 -10.33 -3.78 -10.57
CA ASP A 125 -10.21 -5.25 -10.63
C ASP A 125 -8.75 -5.72 -10.80
N LEU A 126 -7.84 -4.85 -11.24
CA LEU A 126 -6.40 -5.16 -11.31
C LEU A 126 -5.80 -5.35 -9.90
N TYR A 127 -6.29 -4.59 -8.92
CA TYR A 127 -5.76 -4.54 -7.56
C TYR A 127 -6.63 -5.27 -6.55
N GLU A 128 -7.95 -5.21 -6.73
CA GLU A 128 -8.95 -5.83 -5.85
C GLU A 128 -9.97 -6.65 -6.67
N PRO A 129 -9.59 -7.86 -7.14
CA PRO A 129 -10.43 -8.64 -8.04
C PRO A 129 -11.84 -8.91 -7.47
N GLY A 130 -12.88 -8.55 -8.23
CA GLY A 130 -14.28 -8.70 -7.81
C GLY A 130 -14.85 -7.57 -6.94
N MET A 131 -14.06 -6.55 -6.63
CA MET A 131 -14.56 -5.30 -6.04
C MET A 131 -15.19 -4.41 -7.12
N THR A 132 -16.15 -3.58 -6.73
CA THR A 132 -16.77 -2.58 -7.61
C THR A 132 -16.97 -1.26 -6.88
N SER A 133 -16.97 -0.17 -7.63
CA SER A 133 -17.35 1.17 -7.19
C SER A 133 -18.72 1.17 -6.50
N ALA A 134 -19.69 0.37 -6.95
CA ALA A 134 -20.98 0.25 -6.26
C ALA A 134 -20.85 -0.28 -4.81
N LYS A 135 -19.96 -1.26 -4.58
CA LYS A 135 -19.69 -1.77 -3.22
C LYS A 135 -18.92 -0.75 -2.39
N LEU A 136 -17.92 -0.11 -2.98
CA LEU A 136 -17.13 0.94 -2.32
C LEU A 136 -17.98 2.16 -1.98
N ASP A 137 -18.87 2.59 -2.88
CA ASP A 137 -19.80 3.69 -2.68
C ASP A 137 -20.73 3.42 -1.49
N ALA A 138 -21.27 2.20 -1.38
CA ALA A 138 -22.09 1.81 -0.24
C ALA A 138 -21.29 1.82 1.07
N LEU A 139 -20.08 1.24 1.07
CA LEU A 139 -19.21 1.20 2.24
C LEU A 139 -18.79 2.60 2.70
N PHE A 140 -18.29 3.43 1.79
CA PHE A 140 -17.83 4.76 2.12
C PHE A 140 -18.97 5.73 2.42
N ALA A 141 -20.15 5.54 1.83
CA ALA A 141 -21.34 6.29 2.24
C ALA A 141 -21.68 6.05 3.71
N ASP A 142 -21.61 4.81 4.19
CA ASP A 142 -21.82 4.47 5.59
C ASP A 142 -20.75 5.11 6.49
N VAL A 143 -19.46 4.93 6.17
CA VAL A 143 -18.34 5.52 6.94
C VAL A 143 -18.49 7.02 7.10
N LYS A 144 -18.85 7.73 6.02
CA LYS A 144 -19.05 9.19 6.04
C LYS A 144 -20.21 9.65 6.94
N THR A 145 -21.14 8.78 7.33
CA THR A 145 -22.25 9.17 8.20
C THR A 145 -21.83 9.37 9.66
N TRP A 146 -20.75 8.73 10.09
CA TRP A 146 -20.33 8.71 11.50
C TRP A 146 -18.91 9.19 11.72
N LEU A 147 -18.02 9.09 10.72
CA LEU A 147 -16.59 9.38 10.89
C LEU A 147 -16.29 10.83 11.33
N PRO A 148 -16.87 11.89 10.73
CA PRO A 148 -16.57 13.28 11.13
C PRO A 148 -16.97 13.58 12.59
N GLU A 149 -18.10 13.02 13.02
CA GLU A 149 -18.58 13.15 14.40
C GLU A 149 -17.68 12.38 15.37
N LEU A 150 -17.26 11.17 15.01
CA LEU A 150 -16.30 10.39 15.81
C LEU A 150 -14.97 11.14 16.01
N ILE A 151 -14.41 11.73 14.95
CA ILE A 151 -13.19 12.55 15.02
C ILE A 151 -13.38 13.70 16.01
N THR A 152 -14.53 14.39 15.96
CA THR A 152 -14.85 15.50 16.86
C THR A 152 -14.90 15.03 18.32
N GLN A 153 -15.63 13.94 18.59
CA GLN A 153 -15.76 13.37 19.94
C GLN A 153 -14.41 12.93 20.52
N ILE A 154 -13.56 12.29 19.70
CA ILE A 154 -12.23 11.87 20.15
C ILE A 154 -11.37 13.10 20.47
N ARG A 155 -11.37 14.12 19.61
CA ARG A 155 -10.59 15.35 19.86
C ARG A 155 -11.01 16.04 21.14
N GLU A 156 -12.32 16.13 21.41
CA GLU A 156 -12.84 16.69 22.66
C GLU A 156 -12.40 15.86 23.88
N LYS A 157 -12.51 14.54 23.81
CA LYS A 157 -12.08 13.64 24.88
C LYS A 157 -10.58 13.80 25.18
N GLN A 158 -9.74 13.78 24.15
CA GLN A 158 -8.28 13.86 24.27
C GLN A 158 -7.76 15.20 24.83
N THR A 159 -8.59 16.24 24.97
CA THR A 159 -8.18 17.50 25.60
C THR A 159 -7.80 17.34 27.07
N HIS A 160 -8.24 16.26 27.71
CA HIS A 160 -7.95 15.94 29.11
C HIS A 160 -6.74 15.00 29.28
N ASP A 161 -6.18 14.49 28.18
CA ASP A 161 -5.07 13.54 28.19
C ASP A 161 -3.73 14.27 28.16
N GLU A 162 -2.89 14.03 29.16
CA GLU A 162 -1.48 14.44 29.16
C GLU A 162 -0.64 13.32 28.51
N VAL A 163 0.01 13.64 27.38
CA VAL A 163 0.86 12.69 26.65
C VAL A 163 2.28 13.23 26.60
N MET A 164 3.23 12.40 27.04
CA MET A 164 4.65 12.70 27.02
C MET A 164 5.27 12.12 25.75
N GLN A 165 5.90 12.96 24.96
CA GLN A 165 6.63 12.51 23.77
C GLN A 165 7.98 11.90 24.20
N PRO A 166 8.32 10.68 23.77
CA PRO A 166 9.65 10.15 23.97
C PRO A 166 10.67 11.05 23.25
N VAL A 167 11.62 11.60 24.00
CA VAL A 167 12.64 12.51 23.45
C VAL A 167 13.92 11.75 23.22
N GLY A 168 14.43 11.76 21.98
CA GLY A 168 15.71 11.17 21.63
C GLY A 168 16.92 11.75 22.39
N PRO A 169 18.12 11.23 22.15
CA PRO A 169 18.43 10.30 21.07
C PRO A 169 18.02 8.86 21.39
N PHE A 170 17.59 8.15 20.34
CA PHE A 170 17.40 6.70 20.29
C PHE A 170 18.43 6.12 19.30
N PRO A 171 19.55 5.56 19.76
CA PRO A 171 20.59 5.05 18.86
C PRO A 171 20.05 4.05 17.83
N ILE A 172 20.45 4.19 16.57
CA ILE A 172 19.92 3.36 15.46
C ILE A 172 20.14 1.86 15.71
N ASP A 173 21.30 1.47 16.26
CA ASP A 173 21.60 0.06 16.55
C ASP A 173 20.65 -0.52 17.62
N GLU A 174 20.23 0.28 18.60
CA GLU A 174 19.26 -0.10 19.63
C GLU A 174 17.84 -0.17 19.05
N GLN A 175 17.45 0.77 18.18
CA GLN A 175 16.18 0.70 17.45
C GLN A 175 16.09 -0.55 16.58
N LYS A 176 17.20 -0.91 15.92
CA LYS A 176 17.29 -2.13 15.13
C LYS A 176 17.16 -3.37 16.01
N ALA A 177 17.82 -3.41 17.16
CA ALA A 177 17.69 -4.51 18.11
C ALA A 177 16.24 -4.70 18.58
N LEU A 178 15.57 -3.60 18.97
CA LEU A 178 14.15 -3.60 19.34
C LEU A 178 13.27 -4.13 18.20
N SER A 179 13.50 -3.63 16.98
CA SER A 179 12.76 -4.04 15.78
C SER A 179 12.87 -5.54 15.54
N LEU A 180 14.07 -6.11 15.62
CA LEU A 180 14.31 -7.53 15.40
C LEU A 180 13.66 -8.41 16.47
N ASP A 181 13.68 -8.00 17.75
CA ASP A 181 13.01 -8.75 18.81
C ASP A 181 11.49 -8.75 18.63
N ILE A 182 10.91 -7.59 18.27
CA ILE A 182 9.48 -7.49 17.96
C ILE A 182 9.10 -8.36 16.76
N MET A 183 9.86 -8.31 15.67
CA MET A 183 9.66 -9.19 14.50
C MET A 183 9.64 -10.67 14.90
N GLN A 184 10.57 -11.09 15.76
CA GLN A 184 10.64 -12.46 16.24
C GLN A 184 9.41 -12.85 17.07
N LYS A 185 8.94 -11.97 17.97
CA LYS A 185 7.70 -12.19 18.75
C LYS A 185 6.45 -12.26 17.86
N LEU A 186 6.45 -11.51 16.75
CA LEU A 186 5.41 -11.52 15.71
C LEU A 186 5.52 -12.72 14.75
N GLY A 187 6.50 -13.61 14.97
CA GLY A 187 6.66 -14.87 14.26
C GLY A 187 7.32 -14.74 12.89
N PHE A 188 8.02 -13.64 12.61
CA PHE A 188 8.81 -13.51 11.38
C PHE A 188 9.91 -14.56 11.33
N ASP A 189 10.01 -15.30 10.22
CA ASP A 189 11.07 -16.30 10.04
C ASP A 189 12.32 -15.67 9.40
N PHE A 190 13.36 -15.44 10.19
CA PHE A 190 14.64 -14.91 9.74
C PHE A 190 15.50 -15.91 8.94
N HIS A 191 15.13 -17.18 8.87
CA HIS A 191 15.75 -18.11 7.91
C HIS A 191 15.27 -17.88 6.48
N HIS A 192 14.09 -17.28 6.31
CA HIS A 192 13.45 -16.99 5.03
C HIS A 192 13.18 -15.49 4.84
N GLY A 193 13.97 -14.64 5.50
CA GLY A 193 13.85 -13.21 5.35
C GLY A 193 14.83 -12.37 6.15
N ARG A 194 14.76 -11.05 5.95
CA ARG A 194 15.63 -10.08 6.64
C ARG A 194 15.05 -8.67 6.65
N LEU A 195 15.62 -7.85 7.53
CA LEU A 195 15.36 -6.42 7.67
C LEU A 195 16.58 -5.60 7.23
N ASP A 196 16.37 -4.64 6.32
CA ASP A 196 17.38 -3.71 5.83
C ASP A 196 16.89 -2.25 5.91
N VAL A 197 17.73 -1.30 5.48
CA VAL A 197 17.41 0.13 5.47
C VAL A 197 17.17 0.63 4.04
N SER A 198 16.14 1.44 3.86
CA SER A 198 15.82 2.10 2.60
C SER A 198 15.24 3.51 2.84
N MET A 199 15.04 4.28 1.77
CA MET A 199 14.44 5.63 1.87
C MET A 199 12.94 5.60 2.19
N HIS A 200 12.25 4.56 1.71
CA HIS A 200 10.82 4.33 1.88
C HIS A 200 10.63 2.88 2.28
N PRO A 201 10.11 2.59 3.48
CA PRO A 201 9.82 1.23 3.92
C PRO A 201 8.96 0.47 2.89
N PHE A 202 9.23 -0.81 2.74
CA PHE A 202 8.46 -1.73 1.91
C PHE A 202 8.80 -3.19 2.26
N CYS A 203 7.86 -4.08 1.94
CA CYS A 203 8.03 -5.53 1.89
C CYS A 203 8.17 -5.99 0.44
N GLY A 204 9.12 -6.88 0.17
CA GLY A 204 9.30 -7.47 -1.15
C GLY A 204 10.07 -8.79 -1.10
N GLY A 205 10.58 -9.22 -2.25
CA GLY A 205 11.26 -10.52 -2.38
C GLY A 205 10.30 -11.59 -2.90
N VAL A 206 10.47 -12.82 -2.43
CA VAL A 206 9.65 -13.98 -2.76
C VAL A 206 9.29 -14.73 -1.48
N PRO A 207 8.27 -15.60 -1.44
CA PRO A 207 7.86 -16.28 -0.20
C PRO A 207 8.98 -17.00 0.57
N THR A 208 10.01 -17.49 -0.12
CA THR A 208 11.19 -18.16 0.46
C THR A 208 12.34 -17.22 0.85
N ASP A 209 12.26 -15.93 0.51
CA ASP A 209 13.24 -14.88 0.81
C ASP A 209 12.53 -13.52 0.84
N VAL A 210 11.76 -13.30 1.91
CA VAL A 210 10.96 -12.08 2.13
C VAL A 210 11.84 -11.02 2.78
N ARG A 211 11.93 -9.85 2.15
CA ARG A 211 12.84 -8.78 2.54
C ARG A 211 12.04 -7.54 2.85
N ILE A 212 12.12 -7.08 4.08
CA ILE A 212 11.48 -5.85 4.52
C ILE A 212 12.54 -4.77 4.73
N THR A 213 12.13 -3.51 4.57
CA THR A 213 13.01 -2.37 4.83
C THR A 213 12.35 -1.37 5.76
N THR A 214 13.17 -0.64 6.51
CA THR A 214 12.73 0.46 7.37
C THR A 214 13.65 1.67 7.22
N ARG A 215 13.31 2.77 7.90
CA ARG A 215 14.12 3.97 8.02
C ARG A 215 14.11 4.46 9.47
N TYR A 216 15.27 4.52 10.08
CA TYR A 216 15.44 4.96 11.46
C TYR A 216 15.64 6.48 11.56
N ASP A 217 15.19 7.06 12.67
CA ASP A 217 15.42 8.45 13.07
C ASP A 217 15.87 8.47 14.54
N GLU A 218 17.04 9.04 14.83
CA GLU A 218 17.52 9.12 16.22
C GLU A 218 16.63 9.99 17.11
N ALA A 219 15.82 10.88 16.54
CA ALA A 219 14.88 11.70 17.30
C ALA A 219 13.61 10.94 17.73
N ASP A 220 13.21 9.91 16.97
CA ASP A 220 11.96 9.17 17.15
C ASP A 220 12.11 7.69 16.75
N PHE A 221 11.99 6.79 17.73
CA PHE A 221 12.02 5.34 17.47
C PHE A 221 10.66 4.78 17.02
N THR A 222 9.56 5.48 17.28
CA THR A 222 8.21 4.94 17.10
C THR A 222 7.85 4.80 15.61
N SER A 223 8.23 5.78 14.78
CA SER A 223 8.00 5.74 13.33
C SER A 223 8.64 4.49 12.68
N ALA A 224 9.91 4.22 12.96
CA ALA A 224 10.62 3.08 12.40
C ALA A 224 10.05 1.75 12.90
N LEU A 225 9.71 1.68 14.19
CA LEU A 225 9.14 0.49 14.82
C LEU A 225 7.76 0.15 14.24
N MET A 226 6.85 1.12 14.15
CA MET A 226 5.51 0.89 13.59
C MET A 226 5.59 0.49 12.11
N GLY A 227 6.49 1.13 11.35
CA GLY A 227 6.81 0.71 9.99
C GLY A 227 7.29 -0.75 9.92
N VAL A 228 8.19 -1.17 10.81
CA VAL A 228 8.64 -2.58 10.86
C VAL A 228 7.50 -3.53 11.18
N ILE A 229 6.62 -3.19 12.13
CA ILE A 229 5.46 -4.01 12.48
C ILE A 229 4.50 -4.14 11.29
N HIS A 230 4.21 -3.03 10.60
CA HIS A 230 3.41 -3.00 9.38
C HIS A 230 3.98 -3.94 8.31
N GLU A 231 5.25 -3.76 7.96
CA GLU A 231 5.92 -4.59 6.95
C GLU A 231 6.07 -6.05 7.39
N THR A 232 6.12 -6.30 8.70
CA THR A 232 6.10 -7.66 9.24
C THR A 232 4.76 -8.34 8.97
N GLY A 233 3.63 -7.64 9.10
CA GLY A 233 2.32 -8.20 8.76
C GLY A 233 2.22 -8.61 7.29
N HIS A 234 2.70 -7.77 6.38
CA HIS A 234 2.88 -8.14 4.97
C HIS A 234 3.76 -9.37 4.80
N ALA A 235 4.93 -9.38 5.43
CA ALA A 235 5.86 -10.49 5.31
C ALA A 235 5.31 -11.80 5.87
N ARG A 236 4.53 -11.77 6.95
CA ARG A 236 3.88 -12.95 7.52
C ARG A 236 2.83 -13.53 6.59
N TYR A 237 2.15 -12.70 5.80
CA TYR A 237 1.28 -13.19 4.75
C TYR A 237 2.09 -13.91 3.67
N GLU A 238 3.14 -13.28 3.15
CA GLU A 238 4.00 -13.83 2.10
C GLU A 238 4.68 -15.15 2.54
N GLN A 239 5.22 -15.20 3.76
CA GLN A 239 5.80 -16.42 4.35
C GLN A 239 4.76 -17.51 4.61
N GLY A 240 3.49 -17.15 4.70
CA GLY A 240 2.37 -18.07 4.91
C GLY A 240 1.73 -18.58 3.61
N LEU A 241 2.19 -18.12 2.44
CA LEU A 241 1.65 -18.56 1.16
C LEU A 241 1.93 -20.06 0.91
N PRO A 242 1.01 -20.78 0.24
CA PRO A 242 1.10 -22.22 0.11
C PRO A 242 2.23 -22.65 -0.84
N GLU A 243 3.27 -23.29 -0.30
CA GLU A 243 4.43 -23.77 -1.07
C GLU A 243 4.06 -24.68 -2.25
N LYS A 244 3.00 -25.50 -2.11
CA LYS A 244 2.47 -26.36 -3.18
C LYS A 244 2.17 -25.58 -4.47
N TRP A 245 1.82 -24.30 -4.35
CA TRP A 245 1.43 -23.43 -5.45
C TRP A 245 2.48 -22.37 -5.78
N ALA A 246 3.71 -22.52 -5.27
CA ALA A 246 4.80 -21.59 -5.53
C ALA A 246 5.01 -21.40 -7.04
N GLY A 247 5.12 -20.13 -7.47
CA GLY A 247 5.29 -19.76 -8.88
C GLY A 247 4.02 -19.75 -9.71
N LEU A 248 2.86 -20.12 -9.15
CA LEU A 248 1.56 -20.02 -9.82
C LEU A 248 0.73 -18.88 -9.24
N PRO A 249 -0.10 -18.18 -10.05
CA PRO A 249 -0.94 -17.08 -9.58
C PRO A 249 -1.90 -17.43 -8.43
N VAL A 250 -2.31 -18.70 -8.29
CA VAL A 250 -3.18 -19.13 -7.19
C VAL A 250 -2.45 -19.21 -5.84
N GLY A 251 -1.12 -19.25 -5.87
CA GLY A 251 -0.25 -19.27 -4.69
C GLY A 251 0.24 -17.88 -4.26
N THR A 252 -0.22 -16.80 -4.91
CA THR A 252 0.16 -15.43 -4.54
C THR A 252 -0.87 -14.78 -3.61
N ALA A 253 -0.54 -13.62 -3.05
CA ALA A 253 -1.50 -12.78 -2.35
C ALA A 253 -2.75 -12.51 -3.21
N ARG A 254 -3.93 -12.54 -2.56
CA ARG A 254 -5.24 -12.47 -3.24
C ARG A 254 -5.51 -11.12 -3.90
N SER A 255 -5.16 -10.04 -3.20
CA SER A 255 -5.42 -8.65 -3.60
C SER A 255 -4.62 -7.70 -2.73
N MET A 256 -4.54 -6.43 -3.13
CA MET A 256 -3.91 -5.38 -2.32
C MET A 256 -4.65 -5.17 -1.00
N GLY A 257 -5.99 -5.20 -0.99
CA GLY A 257 -6.78 -5.04 0.22
C GLY A 257 -6.61 -6.18 1.21
N ILE A 258 -6.51 -7.43 0.75
CA ILE A 258 -6.18 -8.55 1.64
C ILE A 258 -4.73 -8.44 2.13
N HIS A 259 -3.79 -8.04 1.28
CA HIS A 259 -2.40 -7.89 1.69
C HIS A 259 -2.21 -6.78 2.74
N GLU A 260 -2.88 -5.63 2.53
CA GLU A 260 -2.94 -4.50 3.47
C GLU A 260 -3.71 -4.85 4.75
N SER A 261 -4.71 -5.73 4.66
CA SER A 261 -5.40 -6.18 5.88
C SER A 261 -4.45 -6.91 6.83
N GLN A 262 -3.41 -7.59 6.32
CA GLN A 262 -2.44 -8.28 7.16
C GLN A 262 -1.44 -7.30 7.79
N SER A 263 -0.94 -6.31 7.05
CA SER A 263 -0.09 -5.26 7.64
C SER A 263 -0.84 -4.46 8.70
N LEU A 264 -2.05 -3.99 8.40
CA LEU A 264 -2.87 -3.22 9.34
C LEU A 264 -3.39 -4.07 10.50
N PHE A 265 -3.56 -5.39 10.33
CA PHE A 265 -3.85 -6.27 11.47
C PHE A 265 -2.69 -6.27 12.47
N PHE A 266 -1.45 -6.31 11.99
CA PHE A 266 -0.27 -6.27 12.85
C PHE A 266 -0.04 -4.87 13.44
N GLU A 267 -0.07 -3.84 12.60
CA GLU A 267 0.16 -2.47 13.03
C GLU A 267 -0.99 -1.94 13.89
N MET A 268 -2.21 -1.89 13.36
CA MET A 268 -3.33 -1.22 14.02
C MET A 268 -3.99 -2.13 15.06
N GLN A 269 -4.34 -3.37 14.69
CA GLN A 269 -5.16 -4.21 15.57
C GLN A 269 -4.36 -4.87 16.70
N LEU A 270 -3.13 -5.31 16.43
CA LEU A 270 -2.26 -5.91 17.43
C LEU A 270 -1.44 -4.85 18.17
N SER A 271 -0.60 -4.09 17.47
CA SER A 271 0.43 -3.30 18.15
C SER A 271 -0.06 -2.08 18.93
N ARG A 272 -1.25 -1.57 18.58
CA ARG A 272 -1.90 -0.48 19.31
C ARG A 272 -2.85 -0.97 20.41
N SER A 273 -2.96 -2.28 20.63
CA SER A 273 -3.72 -2.83 21.75
C SER A 273 -2.98 -2.68 23.07
N GLU A 274 -3.70 -2.46 24.17
CA GLU A 274 -3.11 -2.33 25.53
C GLU A 274 -2.21 -3.53 25.87
N ASN A 275 -2.67 -4.76 25.57
CA ASN A 275 -1.91 -5.99 25.85
C ASN A 275 -0.57 -6.04 25.10
N PHE A 276 -0.50 -5.53 23.86
CA PHE A 276 0.76 -5.49 23.12
C PHE A 276 1.66 -4.39 23.67
N ILE A 277 1.08 -3.24 24.03
CA ILE A 277 1.82 -2.11 24.60
C ILE A 277 2.43 -2.48 25.97
N ASP A 278 1.73 -3.27 26.79
CA ASP A 278 2.25 -3.83 28.05
C ASP A 278 3.51 -4.69 27.86
N ILE A 279 3.71 -5.26 26.66
CA ILE A 279 4.92 -6.01 26.29
C ILE A 279 5.95 -5.07 25.68
N LEU A 280 5.54 -4.18 24.79
CA LEU A 280 6.41 -3.30 24.02
C LEU A 280 7.09 -2.25 24.91
N ALA A 281 6.33 -1.60 25.78
CA ALA A 281 6.79 -0.50 26.62
C ALA A 281 8.01 -0.88 27.50
N PRO A 282 7.96 -1.94 28.33
CA PRO A 282 9.12 -2.35 29.13
C PRO A 282 10.30 -2.79 28.26
N LEU A 283 10.04 -3.44 27.13
CA LEU A 283 11.09 -3.87 26.20
C LEU A 283 11.83 -2.68 25.58
N ALA A 284 11.08 -1.65 25.14
CA ALA A 284 11.65 -0.42 24.61
C ALA A 284 12.46 0.32 25.70
N ALA A 285 11.89 0.45 26.90
CA ALA A 285 12.55 1.09 28.04
C ALA A 285 13.84 0.37 28.44
N GLU A 286 13.86 -0.97 28.46
CA GLU A 286 15.07 -1.76 28.71
C GLU A 286 16.10 -1.58 27.58
N THR A 287 15.67 -1.71 26.32
CA THR A 287 16.55 -1.62 25.15
C THR A 287 17.31 -0.29 25.09
N PHE A 288 16.63 0.81 25.44
CA PHE A 288 17.22 2.15 25.45
C PHE A 288 17.84 2.56 26.80
N ASN A 289 17.90 1.67 27.80
CA ASN A 289 18.33 1.96 29.18
C ASN A 289 17.57 3.14 29.83
N ARG A 290 16.25 3.17 29.67
CA ARG A 290 15.32 4.23 30.06
C ARG A 290 14.14 3.71 30.90
N ILE A 291 14.38 2.74 31.78
CA ILE A 291 13.34 2.09 32.61
C ILE A 291 12.54 3.10 33.46
N ASP A 292 13.17 4.19 33.91
CA ASP A 292 12.52 5.24 34.70
C ASP A 292 11.93 6.38 33.85
N ASP A 293 11.93 6.28 32.51
CA ASP A 293 11.41 7.31 31.60
C ASP A 293 9.87 7.25 31.55
N PRO A 294 9.15 8.28 32.06
CA PRO A 294 7.69 8.27 32.08
C PRO A 294 7.07 8.31 30.68
N ALA A 295 7.83 8.69 29.64
CA ALA A 295 7.35 8.65 28.27
C ALA A 295 7.28 7.22 27.70
N LEU A 296 7.95 6.25 28.33
CA LEU A 296 8.02 4.86 27.89
C LEU A 296 7.17 3.90 28.76
N THR A 297 6.25 4.42 29.57
CA THR A 297 5.31 3.55 30.30
C THR A 297 4.20 3.02 29.39
N PRO A 298 3.59 1.87 29.71
CA PRO A 298 2.47 1.35 28.94
C PRO A 298 1.31 2.33 28.80
N GLU A 299 0.99 3.06 29.87
CA GLU A 299 -0.11 4.04 29.88
C GLU A 299 0.16 5.18 28.90
N ASN A 300 1.37 5.76 28.94
CA ASN A 300 1.72 6.86 28.05
C ASN A 300 1.82 6.43 26.59
N LEU A 301 2.44 5.27 26.31
CA LEU A 301 2.54 4.75 24.95
C LEU A 301 1.18 4.36 24.37
N THR A 302 0.24 3.92 25.20
CA THR A 302 -1.15 3.67 24.77
C THR A 302 -1.81 4.95 24.28
N LEU A 303 -1.72 6.03 25.07
CA LEU A 303 -2.26 7.33 24.67
C LEU A 303 -1.56 7.92 23.45
N LEU A 304 -0.24 7.71 23.33
CA LEU A 304 0.54 8.17 22.18
C LEU A 304 0.14 7.42 20.89
N ASN A 305 0.08 6.09 20.94
CA ASN A 305 -0.20 5.26 19.77
C ASN A 305 -1.66 5.33 19.29
N THR A 306 -2.59 5.78 20.13
CA THR A 306 -4.01 5.90 19.77
C THR A 306 -4.44 7.36 19.55
N ARG A 307 -3.49 8.30 19.56
CA ARG A 307 -3.75 9.72 19.40
C ARG A 307 -4.33 10.02 18.02
N VAL A 308 -5.48 10.68 18.01
CA VAL A 308 -6.14 11.18 16.80
C VAL A 308 -5.84 12.66 16.60
N ALA A 309 -5.31 13.02 15.42
CA ALA A 309 -4.95 14.37 15.05
C ALA A 309 -5.13 14.57 13.54
N PRO A 310 -6.24 15.19 13.10
CA PRO A 310 -6.46 15.50 11.69
C PRO A 310 -5.30 16.30 11.10
N GLY A 311 -4.82 15.85 9.94
CA GLY A 311 -3.73 16.46 9.21
C GLY A 311 -3.97 16.40 7.71
N TYR A 312 -3.05 16.99 6.93
CA TYR A 312 -3.18 17.04 5.47
C TYR A 312 -2.50 15.87 4.75
N ILE A 313 -1.62 15.15 5.43
CA ILE A 313 -0.72 14.16 4.83
C ILE A 313 -1.20 12.75 5.16
N ARG A 314 -1.71 12.04 4.14
CA ARG A 314 -2.27 10.69 4.29
C ARG A 314 -1.31 9.70 4.96
N VAL A 315 -0.03 9.73 4.59
CA VAL A 315 0.97 8.78 5.10
C VAL A 315 1.32 9.01 6.57
N ASP A 316 0.95 10.17 7.12
CA ASP A 316 1.16 10.54 8.52
C ASP A 316 -0.17 10.51 9.32
N ALA A 317 -1.28 10.10 8.68
CA ALA A 317 -2.60 10.12 9.30
C ALA A 317 -2.77 8.96 10.29
N ASP A 318 -3.46 9.24 11.40
CA ASP A 318 -3.82 8.24 12.41
C ASP A 318 -4.90 7.27 11.92
N GLU A 319 -5.13 6.19 12.66
CA GLU A 319 -6.07 5.12 12.31
C GLU A 319 -7.50 5.64 12.02
N VAL A 320 -7.93 6.68 12.73
CA VAL A 320 -9.29 7.23 12.61
C VAL A 320 -9.37 8.18 11.42
N THR A 321 -8.36 9.00 11.17
CA THR A 321 -8.40 10.00 10.09
C THR A 321 -7.96 9.46 8.73
N TYR A 322 -7.17 8.38 8.70
CA TYR A 322 -6.67 7.75 7.46
C TYR A 322 -7.77 7.38 6.45
N PRO A 323 -8.91 6.77 6.83
CA PRO A 323 -9.98 6.43 5.89
C PRO A 323 -10.54 7.63 5.13
N ALA A 324 -10.64 8.81 5.74
CA ALA A 324 -11.11 10.02 5.06
C ALA A 324 -10.21 10.40 3.88
N HIS A 325 -8.88 10.23 4.05
CA HIS A 325 -7.91 10.46 2.98
C HIS A 325 -8.03 9.44 1.83
N VAL A 326 -8.45 8.21 2.11
CA VAL A 326 -8.71 7.19 1.08
C VAL A 326 -10.00 7.51 0.33
N ILE A 327 -11.07 7.84 1.05
CA ILE A 327 -12.39 8.15 0.48
C ILE A 327 -12.30 9.31 -0.51
N LEU A 328 -11.63 10.41 -0.14
CA LEU A 328 -11.53 11.57 -1.03
C LEU A 328 -10.78 11.24 -2.34
N ARG A 329 -9.73 10.41 -2.27
CA ARG A 329 -8.94 9.99 -3.44
C ARG A 329 -9.75 9.08 -4.33
N TYR A 330 -10.40 8.08 -3.74
CA TYR A 330 -11.32 7.20 -4.45
C TYR A 330 -12.39 7.97 -5.23
N GLU A 331 -13.04 8.95 -4.60
CA GLU A 331 -14.10 9.72 -5.26
C GLU A 331 -13.58 10.57 -6.42
N ILE A 332 -12.40 11.20 -6.24
CA ILE A 332 -11.75 11.99 -7.31
C ILE A 332 -11.28 11.08 -8.45
N GLU A 333 -10.64 9.96 -8.15
CA GLU A 333 -10.16 9.00 -9.15
C GLU A 333 -11.32 8.40 -9.94
N ARG A 334 -12.38 7.96 -9.26
CA ARG A 334 -13.60 7.45 -9.90
C ARG A 334 -14.19 8.48 -10.85
N ASP A 335 -14.41 9.71 -10.38
CA ASP A 335 -15.03 10.74 -11.21
C ASP A 335 -14.11 11.20 -12.36
N LEU A 336 -12.79 11.19 -12.18
CA LEU A 336 -11.82 11.42 -13.26
C LEU A 336 -11.89 10.34 -14.33
N ILE A 337 -11.82 9.06 -13.96
CA ILE A 337 -11.81 7.96 -14.93
C ILE A 337 -13.15 7.85 -15.66
N GLU A 338 -14.26 8.11 -14.96
CA GLU A 338 -15.61 8.11 -15.53
C GLU A 338 -15.92 9.38 -16.36
N GLY A 339 -15.00 10.33 -16.49
CA GLY A 339 -15.18 11.54 -17.29
C GLY A 339 -16.18 12.55 -16.73
N ARG A 340 -16.42 12.51 -15.41
CA ARG A 340 -17.35 13.42 -14.71
C ARG A 340 -16.67 14.72 -14.28
N ILE A 341 -15.35 14.68 -14.11
CA ILE A 341 -14.48 15.81 -13.79
C ILE A 341 -13.21 15.74 -14.63
N GLU A 342 -12.50 16.85 -14.73
CA GLU A 342 -11.21 16.97 -15.41
C GLU A 342 -10.08 17.27 -14.42
N VAL A 343 -8.83 17.14 -14.89
CA VAL A 343 -7.65 17.39 -14.05
C VAL A 343 -7.68 18.79 -13.42
N ALA A 344 -8.21 19.79 -14.14
CA ALA A 344 -8.31 21.16 -13.64
C ALA A 344 -9.21 21.30 -12.41
N ASP A 345 -10.17 20.38 -12.20
CA ASP A 345 -11.12 20.44 -11.08
C ASP A 345 -10.54 19.87 -9.79
N ILE A 346 -9.43 19.12 -9.87
CA ILE A 346 -8.83 18.39 -8.72
C ILE A 346 -8.58 19.30 -7.51
N PRO A 347 -7.94 20.50 -7.62
CA PRO A 347 -7.61 21.29 -6.44
C PRO A 347 -8.82 21.73 -5.63
N GLU A 348 -9.88 22.20 -6.32
CA GLU A 348 -11.11 22.65 -5.65
C GLU A 348 -11.84 21.47 -4.99
N LEU A 349 -11.93 20.34 -5.70
CA LEU A 349 -12.56 19.13 -5.17
C LEU A 349 -11.78 18.56 -3.99
N TRP A 350 -10.45 18.60 -4.06
CA TRP A 350 -9.57 18.16 -2.99
C TRP A 350 -9.76 19.01 -1.74
N ASP A 351 -9.69 20.34 -1.87
CA ASP A 351 -9.87 21.28 -0.77
C ASP A 351 -11.23 21.10 -0.09
N ARG A 352 -12.30 21.07 -0.90
CA ARG A 352 -13.66 20.86 -0.41
C ARG A 352 -13.80 19.54 0.36
N LYS A 353 -13.30 18.43 -0.19
CA LYS A 353 -13.42 17.11 0.45
C LYS A 353 -12.56 16.98 1.70
N MET A 354 -11.36 17.57 1.70
CA MET A 354 -10.52 17.66 2.88
C MET A 354 -11.28 18.37 4.01
N HIS A 355 -11.88 19.52 3.71
CA HIS A 355 -12.66 20.28 4.69
C HIS A 355 -13.91 19.53 5.17
N GLU A 356 -14.67 18.92 4.26
CA GLU A 356 -15.88 18.16 4.59
C GLU A 356 -15.59 16.96 5.51
N TYR A 357 -14.44 16.29 5.36
CA TYR A 357 -14.17 15.03 6.07
C TYR A 357 -13.26 15.18 7.29
N LEU A 358 -12.35 16.15 7.28
CA LEU A 358 -11.32 16.30 8.32
C LEU A 358 -11.40 17.65 9.06
N GLY A 359 -12.30 18.55 8.66
CA GLY A 359 -12.40 19.93 9.16
C GLY A 359 -11.38 20.87 8.54
#